data_AF-A0A2T2VI50-F1
#
_entry.id   AF-A0A2T2VI50-F1
#
_cell.length_a   1.000
_cell.length_b   1.000
_cell.length_c   1.000
_cell.angle_alpha   90.00
_cell.angle_beta   90.00
_cell.angle_gamma   90.00
#
_symmetry.space_group_name_H-M   'P 1'
#
loop_
_entity.id
_entity.type
_entity.pdbx_description
1 polymer ?
#
loop_
_entity_poly.entity_id
_entity_poly.type
_entity_poly.pdbx_seq_one_letter_code
_entity_poly.pdbx_strand_id
1 'polypeptide(L)'
;EQNVVEPKNYDRIVDAVRFKYPNNNMLKGHFLALDFIANNDWDRPVNFSITSGSSAYMGLEKYFRMDGLIFRLVPIKEQQDLDGQTGWMNTDVTYEHVMNEFVWGNLPKKDIYIGSVAMKQCRNFRNVFNRLATTLVAKNKNDSAEKVLDKGMKVLPEKNAPYGFIVFNMVENYYKIGAAKKGKKYGQRIYEITEGELDYYLDLEQDKRRQVEQDIRRGFYILRRMRELAKDNNQQDFADKLNESFKQFRQQYRGGSM
;
A
#
# COMPACT_ATOMS: atom_id res chain seq x y z
N GLU A 1 12.72 3.33 -31.01
CA GLU A 1 12.25 2.00 -30.55
C GLU A 1 11.55 2.17 -29.21
N GLN A 2 10.28 1.74 -29.09
CA GLN A 2 9.57 1.86 -27.82
C GLN A 2 10.02 0.74 -26.89
N ASN A 3 10.97 1.05 -26.00
CA ASN A 3 11.51 0.11 -25.02
C ASN A 3 10.47 -0.19 -23.92
N VAL A 4 9.49 -1.05 -24.21
CA VAL A 4 8.51 -1.56 -23.22
C VAL A 4 9.23 -2.15 -22.00
N VAL A 5 10.36 -2.79 -22.25
CA VAL A 5 11.28 -3.35 -21.24
C VAL A 5 12.58 -2.56 -21.24
N GLU A 6 13.12 -2.24 -20.06
CA GLU A 6 14.44 -1.61 -19.96
C GLU A 6 15.56 -2.59 -20.32
N PRO A 7 16.69 -2.12 -20.92
CA PRO A 7 17.77 -3.01 -21.35
C PRO A 7 18.29 -3.98 -20.28
N LYS A 8 18.33 -3.53 -19.02
CA LYS A 8 18.73 -4.35 -17.85
C LYS A 8 17.81 -5.55 -17.55
N ASN A 9 16.67 -5.65 -18.23
CA ASN A 9 15.67 -6.68 -18.03
C ASN A 9 15.42 -7.50 -19.32
N TYR A 10 16.22 -7.32 -20.38
CA TYR A 10 16.03 -8.04 -21.65
C TYR A 10 16.20 -9.57 -21.50
N ASP A 11 17.07 -10.00 -20.60
CA ASP A 11 17.30 -11.40 -20.23
C ASP A 11 16.09 -12.07 -19.54
N ARG A 12 15.12 -11.26 -19.08
CA ARG A 12 13.91 -11.72 -18.38
C ARG A 12 12.69 -11.82 -19.29
N ILE A 13 12.82 -11.46 -20.57
CA ILE A 13 11.74 -11.50 -21.54
C ILE A 13 11.38 -12.97 -21.82
N VAL A 14 10.09 -13.31 -21.69
CA VAL A 14 9.59 -14.65 -22.00
C VAL A 14 9.23 -14.78 -23.48
N ASP A 15 9.38 -15.99 -24.02
CA ASP A 15 8.99 -16.30 -25.42
C ASP A 15 7.49 -16.08 -25.68
N ALA A 16 6.66 -16.26 -24.65
CA ALA A 16 5.21 -16.09 -24.77
C ALA A 16 4.55 -15.69 -23.43
N VAL A 17 3.65 -14.71 -23.51
CA VAL A 17 2.76 -14.32 -22.40
C VAL A 17 1.65 -15.37 -22.27
N ARG A 18 1.87 -16.38 -21.42
CA ARG A 18 0.89 -17.44 -21.15
C ARG A 18 0.08 -17.13 -19.91
N PHE A 19 -1.24 -17.09 -19.99
CA PHE A 19 -2.15 -16.84 -18.87
C PHE A 19 -3.44 -17.68 -18.97
N LYS A 20 -4.15 -17.81 -17.85
CA LYS A 20 -5.46 -18.45 -17.79
C LYS A 20 -6.49 -17.38 -17.55
N TYR A 21 -7.49 -17.28 -18.42
CA TYR A 21 -8.61 -16.38 -18.20
C TYR A 21 -9.39 -16.84 -16.95
N PRO A 22 -9.56 -15.98 -15.93
CA PRO A 22 -10.05 -16.41 -14.62
C PRO A 22 -11.57 -16.58 -14.57
N ASN A 23 -12.32 -15.95 -15.49
CA ASN A 23 -13.78 -15.95 -15.45
C ASN A 23 -14.37 -16.97 -16.42
N ASN A 24 -15.51 -17.55 -16.07
CA ASN A 24 -16.24 -18.45 -16.98
C ASN A 24 -16.92 -17.70 -18.14
N ASN A 25 -17.20 -16.40 -17.96
CA ASN A 25 -17.87 -15.56 -18.95
C ASN A 25 -16.94 -14.41 -19.35
N MET A 26 -16.70 -14.26 -20.65
CA MET A 26 -15.89 -13.18 -21.21
C MET A 26 -16.79 -12.07 -21.76
N LEU A 27 -16.63 -10.86 -21.23
CA LEU A 27 -17.34 -9.66 -21.70
C LEU A 27 -16.73 -9.16 -23.01
N LYS A 28 -17.53 -8.47 -23.84
CA LYS A 28 -17.06 -7.87 -25.10
C LYS A 28 -15.82 -6.98 -24.92
N GLY A 29 -15.77 -6.22 -23.83
CA GLY A 29 -14.61 -5.38 -23.50
C GLY A 29 -13.32 -6.19 -23.26
N HIS A 30 -13.42 -7.38 -22.67
CA HIS A 30 -12.27 -8.27 -22.50
C HIS A 30 -11.81 -8.85 -23.83
N PHE A 31 -12.73 -9.26 -24.70
CA PHE A 31 -12.38 -9.72 -26.06
C PHE A 31 -11.63 -8.64 -26.85
N LEU A 32 -12.14 -7.41 -26.87
CA LEU A 32 -11.48 -6.30 -27.55
C LEU A 32 -10.11 -5.99 -26.96
N ALA A 33 -9.96 -6.04 -25.64
CA ALA A 33 -8.67 -5.83 -24.99
C ALA A 33 -7.65 -6.94 -25.34
N LEU A 34 -8.09 -8.20 -25.37
CA LEU A 34 -7.23 -9.34 -25.74
C LEU A 34 -6.85 -9.31 -27.22
N ASP A 35 -7.79 -8.98 -28.10
CA ASP A 35 -7.53 -8.79 -29.53
C ASP A 35 -6.53 -7.65 -29.77
N PHE A 36 -6.71 -6.53 -29.10
CA PHE A 36 -5.73 -5.44 -29.11
C PHE A 36 -4.35 -5.90 -28.63
N ILE A 37 -4.27 -6.60 -27.50
CA ILE A 37 -2.99 -7.12 -26.97
C ILE A 37 -2.31 -8.07 -27.97
N ALA A 38 -3.09 -8.96 -28.61
CA ALA A 38 -2.58 -9.94 -29.55
C ALA A 38 -2.06 -9.33 -30.86
N ASN A 39 -2.59 -8.18 -31.27
CA ASN A 39 -2.26 -7.52 -32.54
C ASN A 39 -1.44 -6.22 -32.38
N ASN A 40 -0.98 -5.89 -31.17
CA ASN A 40 -0.24 -4.65 -30.90
C ASN A 40 1.29 -4.80 -31.10
N ASP A 41 1.84 -6.02 -31.16
CA ASP A 41 3.28 -6.32 -31.34
C ASP A 41 4.23 -5.46 -30.48
N TRP A 42 3.76 -5.04 -29.30
CA TRP A 42 4.44 -4.11 -28.39
C TRP A 42 4.71 -2.70 -28.98
N ASP A 43 4.08 -2.33 -30.09
CA ASP A 43 4.16 -1.01 -30.72
C ASP A 43 3.63 0.12 -29.83
N ARG A 44 2.67 -0.19 -28.94
CA ARG A 44 2.15 0.74 -27.93
C ARG A 44 2.16 0.13 -26.54
N PRO A 45 2.38 0.92 -25.47
CA PRO A 45 2.28 0.44 -24.11
C PRO A 45 0.82 0.08 -23.75
N VAL A 46 0.61 -1.12 -23.23
CA VAL A 46 -0.69 -1.55 -22.68
C VAL A 46 -0.68 -1.32 -21.18
N ASN A 47 -1.54 -0.42 -20.69
CA ASN A 47 -1.59 -0.05 -19.28
C ASN A 47 -2.98 -0.32 -18.69
N PHE A 48 -3.01 -0.79 -17.45
CA PHE A 48 -4.19 -1.05 -16.65
C PHE A 48 -4.19 -0.12 -15.43
N SER A 49 -5.36 0.37 -15.05
CA SER A 49 -5.50 1.13 -13.82
C SER A 49 -5.33 0.22 -12.59
N ILE A 50 -4.57 0.67 -11.60
CA ILE A 50 -4.37 -0.06 -10.33
C ILE A 50 -5.68 -0.24 -9.53
N THR A 51 -6.72 0.49 -9.89
CA THR A 51 -8.03 0.50 -9.22
C THR A 51 -9.08 -0.38 -9.87
N SER A 52 -8.80 -0.97 -11.04
CA SER A 52 -9.82 -1.74 -11.79
C SER A 52 -10.15 -3.08 -11.13
N GLY A 53 -9.27 -3.61 -10.28
CA GLY A 53 -9.45 -4.90 -9.62
C GLY A 53 -9.18 -6.10 -10.52
N SER A 54 -9.06 -7.29 -9.92
CA SER A 54 -8.64 -8.53 -10.59
C SER A 54 -9.56 -8.95 -11.74
N SER A 55 -10.86 -8.67 -11.65
CA SER A 55 -11.82 -9.02 -12.70
C SER A 55 -11.52 -8.35 -14.05
N ALA A 56 -10.88 -7.18 -14.04
CA ALA A 56 -10.49 -6.43 -15.23
C ALA A 56 -9.11 -6.84 -15.79
N TYR A 57 -8.32 -7.60 -15.05
CA TYR A 57 -6.93 -7.93 -15.40
C TYR A 57 -6.80 -9.21 -16.23
N MET A 58 -7.89 -9.97 -16.40
CA MET A 58 -7.99 -11.09 -17.34
C MET A 58 -6.97 -12.23 -17.12
N GLY A 59 -6.31 -12.30 -15.96
CA GLY A 59 -5.27 -13.30 -15.65
C GLY A 59 -3.84 -12.86 -16.00
N LEU A 60 -3.66 -11.60 -16.40
CA LEU A 60 -2.38 -11.02 -16.81
C LEU A 60 -1.53 -10.48 -15.65
N GLU A 61 -1.99 -10.58 -14.40
CA GLU A 61 -1.38 -9.93 -13.22
C GLU A 61 0.10 -10.28 -13.01
N LYS A 62 0.50 -11.50 -13.37
CA LYS A 62 1.90 -11.98 -13.30
C LYS A 62 2.85 -11.32 -14.32
N TYR A 63 2.30 -10.53 -15.24
CA TYR A 63 3.02 -9.78 -16.27
C TYR A 63 2.91 -8.27 -16.06
N PHE A 64 2.35 -7.86 -14.92
CA PHE A 64 2.22 -6.44 -14.60
C PHE A 64 3.49 -5.92 -13.95
N ARG A 65 3.96 -4.80 -14.47
CA ARG A 65 4.95 -3.92 -13.85
C ARG A 65 4.24 -2.67 -13.35
N MET A 66 4.47 -2.28 -12.12
CA MET A 66 3.92 -1.05 -11.56
C MET A 66 4.85 0.13 -11.90
N ASP A 67 4.32 1.07 -12.66
CA ASP A 67 4.98 2.33 -13.06
C ASP A 67 4.20 3.50 -12.42
N GLY A 68 4.27 3.63 -11.09
CA GLY A 68 3.48 4.62 -10.34
C GLY A 68 2.00 4.23 -10.19
N LEU A 69 1.09 4.96 -10.84
CA LEU A 69 -0.36 4.79 -10.69
C LEU A 69 -1.00 3.83 -11.70
N ILE A 70 -0.17 3.14 -12.48
CA ILE A 70 -0.59 2.21 -13.52
C ILE A 70 0.14 0.87 -13.39
N PHE A 71 -0.49 -0.18 -13.88
CA PHE A 71 0.16 -1.44 -14.21
C PHE A 71 0.41 -1.49 -15.71
N ARG A 72 1.68 -1.52 -16.12
CA ARG A 72 2.07 -1.77 -17.50
C ARG A 72 2.20 -3.27 -17.73
N LEU A 73 1.59 -3.76 -18.79
CA LEU A 73 1.82 -5.12 -19.27
C LEU A 73 3.21 -5.19 -19.91
N VAL A 74 4.03 -6.13 -19.45
CA VAL A 74 5.36 -6.39 -20.00
C VAL A 74 5.56 -7.89 -20.19
N PRO A 75 6.37 -8.34 -21.16
CA PRO A 75 6.66 -9.76 -21.38
C PRO A 75 7.64 -10.34 -20.35
N ILE A 76 7.53 -9.94 -19.08
CA ILE A 76 8.32 -10.45 -17.97
C ILE A 76 7.37 -11.09 -16.99
N LYS A 77 7.58 -12.37 -16.71
CA LYS A 77 6.80 -13.11 -15.73
C LYS A 77 7.47 -12.98 -14.36
N GLU A 78 6.96 -12.09 -13.53
CA GLU A 78 7.41 -11.98 -12.14
C GLU A 78 6.35 -12.56 -11.21
N GLN A 79 6.78 -13.23 -10.15
CA GLN A 79 5.86 -13.56 -9.05
C GLN A 79 5.51 -12.28 -8.28
N GLN A 80 4.52 -12.35 -7.39
CA GLN A 80 4.08 -11.19 -6.59
C GLN A 80 5.25 -10.39 -6.02
N ASP A 81 5.08 -9.07 -5.95
CA ASP A 81 6.10 -8.18 -5.39
C ASP A 81 6.33 -8.48 -3.90
N LEU A 82 7.40 -7.94 -3.32
CA LEU A 82 7.82 -8.18 -1.93
C LEU A 82 6.74 -7.83 -0.89
N ASP A 83 5.77 -6.99 -1.27
CA ASP A 83 4.64 -6.59 -0.44
C ASP A 83 3.39 -7.47 -0.62
N GLY A 84 3.48 -8.54 -1.43
CA GLY A 84 2.38 -9.45 -1.75
C GLY A 84 1.31 -8.85 -2.68
N GLN A 85 1.53 -7.65 -3.23
CA GLN A 85 0.56 -6.96 -4.07
C GLN A 85 0.78 -7.25 -5.57
N THR A 86 -0.26 -6.99 -6.35
CA THR A 86 -0.24 -7.14 -7.81
C THR A 86 0.77 -6.19 -8.45
N GLY A 87 1.49 -6.73 -9.41
CA GLY A 87 2.47 -6.05 -10.24
C GLY A 87 3.78 -5.77 -9.50
N TRP A 88 4.90 -6.20 -10.07
CA TRP A 88 6.22 -5.93 -9.51
C TRP A 88 6.62 -4.48 -9.75
N MET A 89 7.27 -3.86 -8.77
CA MET A 89 7.56 -2.43 -8.85
C MET A 89 8.77 -2.08 -9.71
N ASN A 90 8.55 -1.22 -10.70
CA ASN A 90 9.63 -0.49 -11.35
C ASN A 90 10.08 0.67 -10.48
N THR A 91 11.06 0.41 -9.61
CA THR A 91 11.51 1.37 -8.61
C THR A 91 12.00 2.68 -9.22
N ASP A 92 12.73 2.63 -10.34
CA ASP A 92 13.36 3.83 -10.90
C ASP A 92 12.30 4.75 -11.54
N VAL A 93 11.43 4.20 -12.38
CA VAL A 93 10.32 4.93 -13.02
C VAL A 93 9.32 5.43 -11.97
N THR A 94 8.95 4.57 -11.01
CA THR A 94 8.00 4.96 -9.96
C THR A 94 8.57 6.05 -9.05
N TYR A 95 9.87 6.00 -8.74
CA TYR A 95 10.53 7.05 -7.96
C TYR A 95 10.51 8.38 -8.70
N GLU A 96 10.89 8.40 -9.99
CA GLU A 96 10.89 9.62 -10.81
C GLU A 96 9.49 10.24 -10.86
N HIS A 97 8.48 9.43 -11.19
CA HIS A 97 7.09 9.86 -11.22
C HIS A 97 6.63 10.46 -9.89
N VAL A 98 6.82 9.74 -8.79
CA VAL A 98 6.29 10.14 -7.49
C VAL A 98 7.01 11.35 -6.89
N MET A 99 8.32 11.45 -7.12
CA MET A 99 9.14 12.50 -6.51
C MET A 99 9.11 13.80 -7.31
N ASN A 100 9.11 13.70 -8.65
CA ASN A 100 9.40 14.83 -9.54
C ASN A 100 8.25 15.19 -10.48
N GLU A 101 7.50 14.22 -11.02
CA GLU A 101 6.52 14.49 -12.09
C GLU A 101 5.06 14.62 -11.61
N PHE A 102 4.66 13.80 -10.64
CA PHE A 102 3.26 13.74 -10.19
C PHE A 102 2.82 15.03 -9.50
N VAL A 103 1.65 15.52 -9.92
CA VAL A 103 0.99 16.70 -9.38
C VAL A 103 -0.12 16.29 -8.44
N TRP A 104 -0.02 16.70 -7.18
CA TRP A 104 -0.93 16.30 -6.10
C TRP A 104 -2.05 17.30 -5.81
N GLY A 105 -2.29 18.22 -6.75
CA GLY A 105 -3.29 19.27 -6.62
C GLY A 105 -3.15 20.09 -5.34
N ASN A 106 -4.29 20.39 -4.70
CA ASN A 106 -4.35 21.19 -3.47
C ASN A 106 -4.20 20.38 -2.18
N LEU A 107 -4.01 19.06 -2.27
CA LEU A 107 -3.89 18.15 -1.12
C LEU A 107 -2.86 18.60 -0.07
N PRO A 108 -1.66 19.09 -0.42
CA PRO A 108 -0.72 19.56 0.59
C PRO A 108 -0.94 21.03 1.02
N LYS A 109 -1.72 21.82 0.26
CA LYS A 109 -1.69 23.29 0.34
C LYS A 109 -2.86 23.91 1.10
N LYS A 110 -4.04 23.30 1.03
CA LYS A 110 -5.27 23.87 1.58
C LYS A 110 -5.91 22.90 2.55
N ASP A 111 -6.67 23.42 3.50
CA ASP A 111 -7.65 22.61 4.21
C ASP A 111 -8.85 22.43 3.28
N ILE A 112 -9.08 21.21 2.83
CA ILE A 112 -10.12 20.90 1.86
C ILE A 112 -10.89 19.66 2.28
N TYR A 113 -12.21 19.76 2.17
CA TYR A 113 -13.05 18.58 2.25
C TYR A 113 -12.81 17.67 1.04
N ILE A 114 -12.49 16.41 1.29
CA ILE A 114 -12.32 15.40 0.25
C ILE A 114 -13.53 14.47 0.28
N GLY A 115 -14.32 14.48 -0.79
CA GLY A 115 -15.44 13.57 -0.95
C GLY A 115 -15.01 12.09 -0.96
N SER A 116 -15.93 11.19 -0.64
CA SER A 116 -15.67 9.75 -0.45
C SER A 116 -14.96 9.08 -1.63
N VAL A 117 -15.26 9.47 -2.87
CA VAL A 117 -14.61 8.95 -4.09
C VAL A 117 -13.15 9.40 -4.19
N ALA A 118 -12.89 10.70 -3.99
CA ALA A 118 -11.53 11.25 -4.02
C ALA A 118 -10.69 10.75 -2.83
N MET A 119 -11.32 10.43 -1.69
CA MET A 119 -10.66 9.81 -0.55
C MET A 119 -10.10 8.42 -0.88
N LYS A 120 -10.78 7.63 -1.73
CA LYS A 120 -10.24 6.36 -2.23
C LYS A 120 -8.96 6.59 -3.04
N GLN A 121 -8.91 7.65 -3.84
CA GLN A 121 -7.69 8.00 -4.59
C GLN A 121 -6.55 8.44 -3.67
N CYS A 122 -6.84 9.20 -2.61
CA CYS A 122 -5.83 9.56 -1.61
C CYS A 122 -5.20 8.31 -0.96
N ARG A 123 -6.01 7.28 -0.68
CA ARG A 123 -5.52 5.99 -0.18
C ARG A 123 -4.65 5.29 -1.22
N ASN A 124 -5.05 5.28 -2.49
CA ASN A 124 -4.24 4.71 -3.58
C ASN A 124 -2.89 5.40 -3.72
N PHE A 125 -2.88 6.74 -3.70
CA PHE A 125 -1.65 7.54 -3.76
C PHE A 125 -0.72 7.21 -2.60
N ARG A 126 -1.26 7.15 -1.37
CA ARG A 126 -0.48 6.75 -0.19
C ARG A 126 0.06 5.34 -0.32
N ASN A 127 -0.72 4.42 -0.89
CA ASN A 127 -0.26 3.07 -1.13
C ASN A 127 0.95 3.06 -2.07
N VAL A 128 0.94 3.84 -3.17
CA VAL A 128 2.10 3.95 -4.07
C VAL A 128 3.36 4.40 -3.32
N PHE A 129 3.26 5.44 -2.48
CA PHE A 129 4.38 5.87 -1.63
C PHE A 129 4.88 4.75 -0.72
N ASN A 130 3.96 4.06 -0.04
CA ASN A 130 4.31 2.98 0.88
C ASN A 130 4.97 1.80 0.15
N ARG A 131 4.41 1.36 -0.97
CA ARG A 131 4.96 0.27 -1.78
C ARG A 131 6.38 0.62 -2.26
N LEU A 132 6.57 1.85 -2.76
CA LEU A 132 7.89 2.34 -3.18
C LEU A 132 8.89 2.36 -2.05
N ALA A 133 8.50 2.86 -0.88
CA ALA A 133 9.35 2.83 0.30
C ALA A 133 9.74 1.38 0.66
N THR A 134 8.77 0.45 0.76
CA THR A 134 9.03 -0.96 1.06
C THR A 134 10.05 -1.59 0.10
N THR A 135 9.88 -1.38 -1.21
CA THR A 135 10.82 -1.91 -2.22
C THR A 135 12.20 -1.27 -2.11
N LEU A 136 12.29 0.02 -1.77
CA LEU A 136 13.58 0.70 -1.54
C LEU A 136 14.28 0.19 -0.27
N VAL A 137 13.53 -0.04 0.82
CA VAL A 137 14.06 -0.66 2.05
C VAL A 137 14.64 -2.03 1.75
N ALA A 138 13.92 -2.88 1.02
CA ALA A 138 14.40 -4.22 0.65
C ALA A 138 15.65 -4.20 -0.23
N LYS A 139 15.88 -3.10 -0.97
CA LYS A 139 17.08 -2.85 -1.78
C LYS A 139 18.18 -2.12 -1.02
N ASN A 140 18.06 -1.95 0.30
CA ASN A 140 18.97 -1.19 1.16
C ASN A 140 19.18 0.29 0.72
N LYS A 141 18.22 0.86 -0.03
CA LYS A 141 18.24 2.27 -0.47
C LYS A 141 17.54 3.16 0.56
N ASN A 142 18.06 3.16 1.79
CA ASN A 142 17.40 3.75 2.96
C ASN A 142 17.17 5.27 2.83
N ASP A 143 18.15 6.03 2.34
CA ASP A 143 18.01 7.48 2.12
C ASP A 143 16.89 7.82 1.13
N SER A 144 16.76 7.03 0.06
CA SER A 144 15.69 7.18 -0.92
C SER A 144 14.34 6.78 -0.32
N ALA A 145 14.29 5.71 0.47
CA ALA A 145 13.09 5.28 1.16
C ALA A 145 12.57 6.37 2.12
N GLU A 146 13.47 6.99 2.89
CA GLU A 146 13.11 8.08 3.79
C GLU A 146 12.51 9.28 3.05
N LYS A 147 13.13 9.70 1.93
CA LYS A 147 12.62 10.79 1.08
C LYS A 147 11.21 10.50 0.54
N VAL A 148 10.97 9.26 0.11
CA VAL A 148 9.66 8.83 -0.39
C VAL A 148 8.62 8.85 0.72
N LEU A 149 8.95 8.30 1.90
CA LEU A 149 8.05 8.32 3.06
C LEU A 149 7.71 9.76 3.48
N ASP A 150 8.72 10.63 3.60
CA ASP A 150 8.55 12.04 3.97
C ASP A 150 7.66 12.78 2.98
N LYS A 151 7.91 12.57 1.67
CA LYS A 151 7.09 13.14 0.60
C LYS A 151 5.65 12.67 0.71
N GLY A 152 5.41 11.38 0.94
CA GLY A 152 4.07 10.82 1.10
C GLY A 152 3.32 11.44 2.28
N MET A 153 3.97 11.61 3.43
CA MET A 153 3.38 12.25 4.61
C MET A 153 3.09 13.74 4.38
N LYS A 154 3.96 14.45 3.65
CA LYS A 154 3.77 15.88 3.31
C LYS A 154 2.66 16.10 2.30
N VAL A 155 2.59 15.25 1.28
CA VAL A 155 1.61 15.36 0.18
C VAL A 155 0.21 14.99 0.64
N LEU A 156 0.10 14.00 1.53
CA LEU A 156 -1.18 13.49 2.05
C LEU A 156 -1.22 13.70 3.57
N PRO A 157 -1.35 14.94 4.04
CA PRO A 157 -1.39 15.23 5.48
C PRO A 157 -2.68 14.67 6.09
N GLU A 158 -2.61 14.30 7.37
CA GLU A 158 -3.72 13.69 8.11
C GLU A 158 -5.05 14.46 7.98
N LYS A 159 -4.98 15.79 8.10
CA LYS A 159 -6.16 16.67 8.05
C LYS A 159 -7.01 16.49 6.79
N ASN A 160 -6.38 16.20 5.66
CA ASN A 160 -7.05 16.07 4.37
C ASN A 160 -7.26 14.60 4.01
N ALA A 161 -6.28 13.76 4.32
CA ALA A 161 -6.33 12.33 4.10
C ALA A 161 -6.00 11.63 5.42
N PRO A 162 -7.02 11.25 6.22
CA PRO A 162 -6.81 10.62 7.52
C PRO A 162 -5.81 9.46 7.46
N TYR A 163 -5.06 9.34 8.54
CA TYR A 163 -4.14 8.24 8.73
C TYR A 163 -4.91 6.95 9.02
N GLY A 164 -4.24 5.82 8.79
CA GLY A 164 -4.82 4.49 8.96
C GLY A 164 -3.78 3.43 8.64
N PHE A 165 -4.23 2.24 8.27
CA PHE A 165 -3.34 1.07 8.12
C PHE A 165 -2.17 1.26 7.13
N ILE A 166 -2.33 2.03 6.05
CA ILE A 166 -1.22 2.30 5.13
C ILE A 166 -0.13 3.15 5.81
N VAL A 167 -0.53 4.12 6.64
CA VAL A 167 0.44 4.94 7.39
C VAL A 167 1.12 4.10 8.46
N PHE A 168 0.42 3.13 9.06
CA PHE A 168 1.07 2.14 9.92
C PHE A 168 2.18 1.37 9.18
N ASN A 169 1.95 0.91 7.95
CA ASN A 169 3.01 0.28 7.14
C ASN A 169 4.17 1.24 6.84
N MET A 170 3.88 2.52 6.61
CA MET A 170 4.91 3.55 6.43
C MET A 170 5.72 3.78 7.72
N VAL A 171 5.08 3.70 8.90
CA VAL A 171 5.76 3.72 10.21
C VAL A 171 6.72 2.55 10.34
N GLU A 172 6.32 1.34 9.93
CA GLU A 172 7.24 0.20 9.93
C GLU A 172 8.47 0.47 9.06
N ASN A 173 8.28 1.07 7.88
CA ASN A 173 9.37 1.40 6.98
C ASN A 173 10.30 2.47 7.58
N TYR A 174 9.80 3.48 8.29
CA TYR A 174 10.65 4.42 9.04
C TYR A 174 11.51 3.72 10.09
N TYR A 175 10.97 2.73 10.82
CA TYR A 175 11.76 1.96 11.78
C TYR A 175 12.80 1.08 11.09
N LYS A 176 12.44 0.39 10.00
CA LYS A 176 13.35 -0.49 9.25
C LYS A 176 14.57 0.23 8.68
N ILE A 177 14.44 1.51 8.33
CA ILE A 177 15.56 2.33 7.83
C ILE A 177 16.33 3.05 8.95
N GLY A 178 16.01 2.80 10.22
CA GLY A 178 16.66 3.44 11.37
C GLY A 178 16.18 4.87 11.68
N ALA A 179 15.14 5.37 10.98
CA ALA A 179 14.54 6.68 11.23
C ALA A 179 13.59 6.66 12.46
N ALA A 180 14.08 6.13 13.58
CA ALA A 180 13.29 5.80 14.77
C ALA A 180 12.52 7.01 15.36
N LYS A 181 13.07 8.23 15.28
CA LYS A 181 12.37 9.46 15.73
C LYS A 181 11.10 9.72 14.92
N LYS A 182 11.15 9.54 13.59
CA LYS A 182 9.98 9.66 12.70
C LYS A 182 9.02 8.49 12.88
N GLY A 183 9.55 7.28 13.00
CA GLY A 183 8.79 6.08 13.36
C GLY A 183 7.96 6.29 14.63
N LYS A 184 8.56 6.83 15.70
CA LYS A 184 7.87 7.16 16.95
C LYS A 184 6.81 8.23 16.76
N LYS A 185 7.14 9.33 16.09
CA LYS A 185 6.21 10.45 15.86
C LYS A 185 4.92 9.99 15.18
N TYR A 186 5.04 9.30 14.06
CA TYR A 186 3.86 8.83 13.31
C TYR A 186 3.23 7.60 13.97
N GLY A 187 4.02 6.74 14.61
CA GLY A 187 3.55 5.60 15.40
C GLY A 187 2.66 6.03 16.56
N GLN A 188 3.07 7.06 17.32
CA GLN A 188 2.27 7.62 18.41
C GLN A 188 0.89 8.08 17.92
N ARG A 189 0.84 8.75 16.76
CA ARG A 189 -0.43 9.19 16.17
C ARG A 189 -1.31 8.02 15.71
N ILE A 190 -0.72 7.00 15.10
CA ILE A 190 -1.45 5.77 14.73
C ILE A 190 -1.97 5.06 15.97
N TYR A 191 -1.16 4.98 17.02
CA TYR A 191 -1.58 4.41 18.30
C TYR A 191 -2.80 5.14 18.87
N GLU A 192 -2.82 6.48 18.90
CA GLU A 192 -3.97 7.26 19.38
C GLU A 192 -5.25 6.98 18.56
N ILE A 193 -5.11 6.85 17.24
CA ILE A 193 -6.24 6.49 16.35
C ILE A 193 -6.72 5.08 16.68
N THR A 194 -5.81 4.11 16.76
CA THR A 194 -6.13 2.70 17.05
C THR A 194 -6.70 2.52 18.45
N GLU A 195 -6.23 3.27 19.44
CA GLU A 195 -6.76 3.27 20.80
C GLU A 195 -8.22 3.74 20.80
N GLY A 196 -8.52 4.90 20.20
CA GLY A 196 -9.89 5.39 20.10
C GLY A 196 -10.82 4.47 19.28
N GLU A 197 -10.31 3.85 18.21
CA GLU A 197 -11.03 2.84 17.44
C GLU A 197 -11.37 1.61 18.29
N LEU A 198 -10.39 1.07 19.03
CA LEU A 198 -10.60 -0.09 19.90
C LEU A 198 -11.55 0.22 21.06
N ASP A 199 -11.40 1.37 21.71
CA ASP A 199 -12.33 1.83 22.76
C ASP A 199 -13.76 1.83 22.23
N TYR A 200 -13.99 2.46 21.06
CA TYR A 200 -15.31 2.52 20.44
C TYR A 200 -15.83 1.14 20.04
N TYR A 201 -15.03 0.33 19.34
CA TYR A 201 -15.49 -0.97 18.85
C TYR A 201 -15.80 -1.96 19.97
N LEU A 202 -15.06 -1.89 21.08
CA LEU A 202 -15.27 -2.75 22.23
C LEU A 202 -16.40 -2.27 23.15
N ASP A 203 -16.88 -1.04 22.99
CA ASP A 203 -18.09 -0.54 23.64
C ASP A 203 -19.38 -0.92 22.88
N LEU A 204 -19.28 -1.25 21.59
CA LEU A 204 -20.42 -1.66 20.78
C LEU A 204 -21.12 -2.91 21.34
N GLU A 205 -22.45 -2.94 21.17
CA GLU A 205 -23.30 -4.12 21.37
C GLU A 205 -22.79 -5.32 20.55
N GLN A 206 -23.06 -6.54 21.03
CA GLN A 206 -22.48 -7.77 20.49
C GLN A 206 -22.65 -7.91 18.96
N ASP A 207 -23.83 -7.62 18.42
CA ASP A 207 -24.09 -7.75 16.98
C ASP A 207 -23.33 -6.73 16.13
N LYS A 208 -23.19 -5.49 16.61
CA LYS A 208 -22.39 -4.45 15.94
C LYS A 208 -20.90 -4.74 16.07
N ARG A 209 -20.45 -5.22 17.23
CA ARG A 209 -19.07 -5.64 17.47
C ARG A 209 -18.64 -6.76 16.52
N ARG A 210 -19.51 -7.75 16.27
CA ARG A 210 -19.26 -8.82 15.29
C ARG A 210 -19.01 -8.28 13.87
N GLN A 211 -19.66 -7.18 13.49
CA GLN A 211 -19.48 -6.56 12.16
C GLN A 211 -18.10 -5.87 12.01
N VAL A 212 -17.48 -5.45 13.12
CA VAL A 212 -16.17 -4.78 13.15
C VAL A 212 -15.05 -5.67 13.72
N GLU A 213 -15.29 -6.98 13.86
CA GLU A 213 -14.32 -7.94 14.40
C GLU A 213 -12.98 -7.92 13.63
N GLN A 214 -13.00 -7.71 12.32
CA GLN A 214 -11.78 -7.58 11.52
C GLN A 214 -10.99 -6.30 11.86
N ASP A 215 -11.68 -5.21 12.16
CA ASP A 215 -11.03 -3.96 12.56
C ASP A 215 -10.48 -4.05 14.00
N ILE A 216 -11.18 -4.74 14.90
CA ILE A 216 -10.65 -5.08 16.25
C ILE A 216 -9.37 -5.90 16.13
N ARG A 217 -9.36 -6.98 15.32
CA ARG A 217 -8.16 -7.79 15.08
C ARG A 217 -7.03 -6.97 14.50
N ARG A 218 -7.32 -6.05 13.57
CA ARG A 218 -6.33 -5.14 12.99
C ARG A 218 -5.76 -4.21 14.07
N GLY A 219 -6.59 -3.67 14.96
CA GLY A 219 -6.13 -2.83 16.08
C GLY A 219 -5.16 -3.58 17.00
N PHE A 220 -5.50 -4.80 17.41
CA PHE A 220 -4.58 -5.64 18.20
C PHE A 220 -3.29 -5.97 17.46
N TYR A 221 -3.36 -6.22 16.14
CA TYR A 221 -2.18 -6.42 15.32
C TYR A 221 -1.27 -5.18 15.32
N ILE A 222 -1.82 -3.98 15.11
CA ILE A 222 -1.09 -2.71 15.13
C ILE A 222 -0.38 -2.52 16.48
N LEU A 223 -1.10 -2.67 17.61
CA LEU A 223 -0.51 -2.51 18.94
C LEU A 223 0.67 -3.46 19.17
N ARG A 224 0.48 -4.75 18.86
CA ARG A 224 1.52 -5.77 19.04
C ARG A 224 2.74 -5.49 18.17
N ARG A 225 2.51 -5.20 16.89
CA ARG A 225 3.58 -5.02 15.92
C ARG A 225 4.35 -3.71 16.15
N MET A 226 3.65 -2.64 16.51
CA MET A 226 4.29 -1.37 16.86
C MET A 226 5.12 -1.48 18.13
N ARG A 227 4.67 -2.27 19.11
CA ARG A 227 5.44 -2.56 20.33
C ARG A 227 6.76 -3.27 19.99
N GLU A 228 6.73 -4.27 19.12
CA GLU A 228 7.93 -4.97 18.64
C GLU A 228 8.90 -3.98 17.98
N LEU A 229 8.42 -3.18 17.02
CA LEU A 229 9.23 -2.18 16.33
C LEU A 229 9.84 -1.14 17.28
N ALA A 230 9.07 -0.67 18.27
CA ALA A 230 9.55 0.27 19.27
C ALA A 230 10.66 -0.35 20.14
N LYS A 231 10.52 -1.62 20.56
CA LYS A 231 11.57 -2.33 21.31
C LYS A 231 12.84 -2.49 20.50
N ASP A 232 12.71 -2.98 19.27
CA ASP A 232 13.84 -3.21 18.35
C ASP A 232 14.60 -1.91 18.04
N ASN A 233 13.97 -0.75 18.23
CA ASN A 233 14.54 0.57 18.02
C ASN A 233 14.83 1.34 19.33
N ASN A 234 14.95 0.64 20.47
CA ASN A 234 15.32 1.21 21.77
C ASN A 234 14.35 2.30 22.29
N GLN A 235 13.06 2.18 22.00
CA GLN A 235 12.02 3.10 22.44
C GLN A 235 11.13 2.48 23.52
N GLN A 236 11.77 2.13 24.64
CA GLN A 236 11.16 1.33 25.70
C GLN A 236 9.88 1.97 26.27
N ASP A 237 9.88 3.27 26.58
CA ASP A 237 8.68 3.96 27.11
C ASP A 237 7.47 3.82 26.19
N PHE A 238 7.68 3.88 24.87
CA PHE A 238 6.58 3.75 23.91
C PHE A 238 6.12 2.30 23.79
N ALA A 239 7.07 1.35 23.81
CA ALA A 239 6.76 -0.07 23.83
C ALA A 239 5.95 -0.47 25.07
N ASP A 240 6.28 0.08 26.24
CA ASP A 240 5.58 -0.22 27.48
C ASP A 240 4.15 0.33 27.46
N LYS A 241 3.97 1.58 27.01
CA LYS A 241 2.64 2.16 26.78
C LYS A 241 1.78 1.28 25.86
N LEU A 242 2.32 0.86 24.71
CA LEU A 242 1.61 -0.02 23.77
C LEU A 242 1.23 -1.38 24.40
N ASN A 243 2.09 -1.91 25.27
CA ASN A 243 1.87 -3.18 25.95
C ASN A 243 0.79 -3.08 27.03
N GLU A 244 0.72 -1.96 27.75
CA GLU A 244 -0.32 -1.67 28.73
C GLU A 244 -1.69 -1.56 28.05
N SER A 245 -1.83 -0.72 27.02
CA SER A 245 -3.08 -0.61 26.25
C SER A 245 -3.49 -1.96 25.64
N PHE A 246 -2.54 -2.74 25.10
CA PHE A 246 -2.84 -4.08 24.60
C PHE A 246 -3.44 -4.99 25.67
N LYS A 247 -2.91 -4.99 26.89
CA LYS A 247 -3.44 -5.79 28.01
C LYS A 247 -4.84 -5.33 28.40
N GLN A 248 -5.05 -4.02 28.53
CA GLN A 248 -6.35 -3.43 28.85
C GLN A 248 -7.42 -3.83 27.83
N PHE A 249 -7.17 -3.59 26.54
CA PHE A 249 -8.12 -3.95 25.49
C PHE A 249 -8.37 -5.45 25.39
N ARG A 250 -7.35 -6.28 25.60
CA ARG A 250 -7.52 -7.73 25.60
C ARG A 250 -8.43 -8.19 26.75
N GLN A 251 -8.35 -7.55 27.91
CA GLN A 251 -9.24 -7.83 29.03
C GLN A 251 -10.69 -7.46 28.71
N GLN A 252 -10.92 -6.26 28.16
CA GLN A 252 -12.25 -5.81 27.74
C GLN A 252 -12.86 -6.72 26.66
N TYR A 253 -12.07 -7.09 25.65
CA TYR A 253 -12.50 -7.98 24.58
C TYR A 253 -12.94 -9.35 25.10
N ARG A 254 -12.23 -9.91 26.10
CA ARG A 254 -12.61 -11.18 26.75
C ARG A 254 -13.85 -11.04 27.63
N GLY A 255 -13.96 -9.95 28.38
CA GLY A 255 -15.08 -9.68 29.28
C GLY A 255 -16.41 -9.50 28.56
N GLY A 256 -16.40 -8.90 27.37
CA GLY A 256 -17.60 -8.72 26.54
C GLY A 256 -17.91 -9.88 25.58
N SER A 257 -17.25 -11.04 25.74
CA SER A 257 -17.51 -12.26 24.96
C SER A 257 -18.34 -13.31 25.72
N MET A 258 -18.75 -13.01 26.95
CA MET A 258 -19.76 -13.76 27.72
C MET A 258 -21.13 -13.10 27.57
#